data_AF-A0A4S2VD91-F1
#
_entry.id   AF-A0A4S2VD91-F1
#
_cell.length_a   1.000
_cell.length_b   1.000
_cell.length_c   1.000
_cell.angle_alpha   90.00
_cell.angle_beta   90.00
_cell.angle_gamma   90.00
#
_symmetry.space_group_name_H-M   'P 1'
#
loop_
_entity.id
_entity.type
_entity.pdbx_description
1 polymer ?
#
loop_
_entity_poly.entity_id
_entity_poly.type
_entity_poly.pdbx_seq_one_letter_code
_entity_poly.pdbx_strand_id
1 'polypeptide(L)'
;MGDMYTKVGAWLTAHGIDPLTVPIDSDLHIEEGAAGRELHYEAFVLDADGRKVADERGNLYVEPRAVPLTAEPPKHWQPFRKPTVQQVEAERDKAYRERAHFVAHLASLYPSQIAYTDPDSPDWAVVTIEGPTGQMSWHVAPDDMDLFAHVEWQNGLVLPWDGHTTEQKYERLQQLTIRPKRGL
;
A
#
# COMPACT_ATOMS: atom_id res chain seq x y z
N MET A 1 -18.47 -0.40 -19.17
CA MET A 1 -17.41 -1.26 -18.60
C MET A 1 -17.31 -2.62 -19.33
N GLY A 2 -18.43 -3.28 -19.67
CA GLY A 2 -18.41 -4.56 -20.40
C GLY A 2 -17.74 -4.57 -21.79
N ASP A 3 -17.93 -3.53 -22.61
CA ASP A 3 -17.32 -3.45 -23.96
C ASP A 3 -15.78 -3.35 -23.94
N MET A 4 -15.22 -2.78 -22.86
CA MET A 4 -13.78 -2.57 -22.71
C MET A 4 -13.03 -3.89 -22.51
N TYR A 5 -13.50 -4.71 -21.56
CA TYR A 5 -12.94 -6.02 -21.25
C TYR A 5 -13.15 -7.02 -22.40
N THR A 6 -14.29 -6.95 -23.09
CA THR A 6 -14.55 -7.78 -24.27
C THR A 6 -13.55 -7.52 -25.40
N LYS A 7 -13.19 -6.24 -25.65
CA LYS A 7 -12.21 -5.89 -26.69
C LYS A 7 -10.78 -6.33 -26.35
N VAL A 8 -10.38 -6.20 -25.07
CA VAL A 8 -9.07 -6.71 -24.62
C VAL A 8 -9.04 -8.23 -24.67
N GLY A 9 -10.12 -8.91 -24.26
CA GLY A 9 -10.23 -10.36 -24.36
C GLY A 9 -10.15 -10.86 -25.81
N ALA A 10 -10.86 -10.22 -26.75
CA ALA A 10 -10.75 -10.55 -28.17
C ALA A 10 -9.34 -10.33 -28.72
N TRP A 11 -8.67 -9.26 -28.28
CA TRP A 11 -7.27 -8.99 -28.64
C TRP A 11 -6.31 -10.06 -28.10
N LEU A 12 -6.46 -10.49 -26.84
CA LEU A 12 -5.70 -11.61 -26.28
C LEU A 12 -5.93 -12.92 -27.07
N THR A 13 -7.19 -13.22 -27.41
CA THR A 13 -7.53 -14.41 -28.21
C THR A 13 -6.91 -14.36 -29.61
N ALA A 14 -6.77 -13.18 -30.22
CA ALA A 14 -6.07 -13.03 -31.51
C ALA A 14 -4.57 -13.41 -31.44
N HIS A 15 -3.99 -13.42 -30.24
CA HIS A 15 -2.63 -13.89 -29.96
C HIS A 15 -2.58 -15.35 -29.46
N GLY A 16 -3.71 -16.06 -29.51
CA GLY A 16 -3.83 -17.43 -29.00
C GLY A 16 -3.87 -17.51 -27.47
N ILE A 17 -4.12 -16.40 -26.77
CA ILE A 17 -4.21 -16.35 -25.31
C ILE A 17 -5.67 -16.50 -24.91
N ASP A 18 -5.98 -17.47 -24.04
CA ASP A 18 -7.29 -17.57 -23.39
C ASP A 18 -7.42 -16.49 -22.30
N PRO A 19 -8.31 -15.49 -22.46
CA PRO A 19 -8.47 -14.41 -21.48
C PRO A 19 -8.87 -14.90 -20.08
N LEU A 20 -9.47 -16.09 -19.94
CA LEU A 20 -9.85 -16.65 -18.64
C LEU A 20 -8.66 -17.20 -17.84
N THR A 21 -7.53 -17.40 -18.53
CA THR A 21 -6.26 -17.80 -17.93
C THR A 21 -5.40 -16.61 -17.49
N VAL A 22 -5.77 -15.38 -17.85
CA VAL A 22 -5.05 -14.16 -17.48
C VAL A 22 -5.73 -13.50 -16.28
N PRO A 23 -5.05 -13.29 -15.14
CA PRO A 23 -5.62 -12.58 -13.99
C PRO A 23 -5.96 -11.12 -14.33
N ILE A 24 -7.04 -10.57 -13.78
CA ILE A 24 -7.51 -9.20 -14.10
C ILE A 24 -6.46 -8.13 -13.74
N ASP A 25 -5.74 -8.31 -12.63
CA ASP A 25 -4.70 -7.39 -12.15
C ASP A 25 -3.28 -7.94 -12.39
N SER A 26 -3.08 -8.70 -13.47
CA SER A 26 -1.77 -9.23 -13.86
C SER A 26 -1.00 -8.27 -14.76
N ASP A 27 0.33 -8.44 -14.79
CA ASP A 27 1.17 -7.80 -15.80
C ASP A 27 0.61 -8.08 -17.20
N LEU A 28 0.48 -7.03 -18.00
CA LEU A 28 0.08 -7.10 -19.39
C LEU A 28 0.67 -5.88 -20.11
N HIS A 29 1.78 -6.08 -20.83
CA HIS A 29 2.52 -5.01 -21.47
C HIS A 29 3.21 -5.47 -22.74
N ILE A 30 3.66 -4.51 -23.56
CA ILE A 30 4.41 -4.78 -24.79
C ILE A 30 5.86 -4.38 -24.58
N GLU A 31 6.80 -5.21 -25.02
CA GLU A 31 8.23 -4.89 -25.08
C GLU A 31 8.76 -4.97 -26.51
N GLU A 32 9.79 -4.18 -26.81
CA GLU A 32 10.54 -4.24 -28.07
C GLU A 32 11.76 -5.14 -27.85
N GLY A 33 11.77 -6.30 -28.50
CA GLY A 33 12.88 -7.25 -28.47
C GLY A 33 13.66 -7.28 -29.79
N ALA A 34 14.78 -8.01 -29.80
CA ALA A 34 15.59 -8.19 -31.01
C ALA A 34 14.84 -8.90 -32.16
N ALA A 35 13.79 -9.66 -31.84
CA ALA A 35 12.93 -10.37 -32.79
C ALA A 35 11.64 -9.60 -33.16
N GLY A 36 11.45 -8.38 -32.64
CA GLY A 36 10.24 -7.57 -32.81
C GLY A 36 9.50 -7.34 -31.50
N ARG A 37 8.25 -6.87 -31.60
CA ARG A 37 7.39 -6.60 -30.45
C ARG A 37 6.81 -7.88 -29.86
N GLU A 38 6.86 -7.99 -28.54
CA GLU A 38 6.31 -9.11 -27.77
C GLU A 38 5.25 -8.61 -26.79
N LEU A 39 4.15 -9.35 -26.66
CA LEU A 39 3.14 -9.18 -25.64
C LEU A 39 3.52 -10.05 -24.44
N HIS A 40 3.86 -9.41 -23.33
CA HIS A 40 4.17 -10.03 -22.05
C HIS A 40 2.94 -10.01 -21.15
N TYR A 41 2.70 -11.12 -20.46
CA TYR A 41 1.56 -11.26 -19.58
C TYR A 41 1.81 -12.33 -18.51
N GLU A 42 1.03 -12.34 -17.44
CA GLU A 42 0.97 -13.52 -16.55
C GLU A 42 -0.23 -14.39 -16.86
N ALA A 43 -0.04 -15.70 -16.72
CA ALA A 43 -1.12 -16.68 -16.84
C ALA A 43 -1.19 -17.55 -15.58
N PHE A 44 -2.39 -17.97 -15.22
CA PHE A 44 -2.58 -19.02 -14.21
C PHE A 44 -1.88 -20.30 -14.66
N VAL A 45 -1.13 -20.91 -13.74
CA VAL A 45 -0.62 -22.27 -13.93
C VAL A 45 -1.80 -23.22 -13.85
N LEU A 46 -1.94 -24.09 -14.86
CA LEU A 46 -2.99 -25.09 -14.94
C LEU A 46 -2.41 -26.48 -14.72
N ASP A 47 -3.16 -27.34 -14.02
CA ASP A 47 -2.83 -28.77 -13.88
C ASP A 47 -3.20 -29.56 -15.15
N ALA A 48 -2.96 -30.87 -15.13
CA ALA A 48 -3.24 -31.77 -16.24
C ALA A 48 -4.74 -31.84 -16.62
N ASP A 49 -5.65 -31.47 -15.71
CA ASP A 49 -7.09 -31.43 -15.93
C ASP A 49 -7.57 -30.02 -16.35
N GLY A 50 -6.66 -29.07 -16.52
CA GLY A 50 -6.95 -27.68 -16.87
C GLY A 50 -7.47 -26.84 -15.70
N ARG A 51 -7.31 -27.29 -14.45
CA ARG A 51 -7.68 -26.51 -13.26
C ARG A 51 -6.52 -25.63 -12.81
N LYS A 52 -6.85 -24.46 -12.25
CA LYS A 52 -5.84 -23.52 -11.72
C LYS A 52 -5.17 -24.13 -10.49
N VAL A 53 -3.84 -24.15 -10.48
CA VAL A 53 -3.05 -24.65 -9.35
C VAL A 53 -3.02 -23.61 -8.24
N ALA A 54 -3.23 -24.04 -7.01
CA ALA A 54 -3.16 -23.20 -5.81
C ALA A 54 -2.13 -23.75 -4.80
N ASP A 55 -1.56 -22.87 -3.97
CA ASP A 55 -0.78 -23.28 -2.80
C ASP A 55 -1.69 -23.74 -1.64
N GLU A 56 -1.08 -24.19 -0.54
CA GLU A 56 -1.81 -24.67 0.66
C GLU A 56 -2.68 -23.59 1.32
N ARG A 57 -2.45 -22.31 1.00
CA ARG A 57 -3.22 -21.15 1.49
C ARG A 57 -4.30 -20.71 0.51
N GLY A 58 -4.41 -21.37 -0.64
CA GLY A 58 -5.37 -21.04 -1.69
C GLY A 58 -4.90 -19.93 -2.65
N ASN A 59 -3.64 -19.52 -2.61
CA ASN A 59 -3.11 -18.56 -3.58
C ASN A 59 -2.89 -19.26 -4.92
N LEU A 60 -3.45 -18.71 -5.99
CA LEU A 60 -3.28 -19.27 -7.33
C LEU A 60 -1.88 -18.99 -7.86
N TYR A 61 -1.22 -20.02 -8.38
CA TYR A 61 0.06 -19.85 -9.06
C TYR A 61 -0.14 -19.14 -10.39
N VAL A 62 0.74 -18.18 -10.66
CA VAL A 62 0.84 -17.47 -11.93
C VAL A 62 2.27 -17.55 -12.42
N GLU A 63 2.44 -17.56 -13.74
CA GLU A 63 3.75 -17.55 -14.38
C GLU A 63 3.81 -16.50 -15.48
N PRO A 64 4.98 -15.85 -15.69
CA PRO A 64 5.17 -14.92 -16.79
C PRO A 64 5.25 -15.68 -18.12
N ARG A 65 4.61 -15.13 -19.14
CA ARG A 65 4.63 -15.63 -20.52
C ARG A 65 4.83 -14.46 -21.48
N ALA A 66 5.33 -14.78 -22.67
CA ALA A 66 5.49 -13.83 -23.76
C ALA A 66 5.10 -14.48 -25.08
N VAL A 67 4.44 -13.73 -25.95
CA VAL A 67 4.12 -14.13 -27.33
C VAL A 67 4.44 -13.01 -28.29
N PRO A 68 4.79 -13.29 -29.56
CA PRO A 68 4.94 -12.24 -30.57
C PRO A 68 3.66 -11.41 -30.71
N LEU A 69 3.79 -10.09 -30.81
CA LEU A 69 2.65 -9.20 -31.04
C LEU A 69 2.20 -9.30 -32.50
N THR A 70 1.04 -9.92 -32.74
CA THR A 70 0.47 -10.15 -34.07
C THR A 70 -0.64 -9.16 -34.45
N ALA A 71 -1.23 -8.48 -33.47
CA ALA A 71 -2.23 -7.43 -33.69
C ALA A 71 -2.06 -6.27 -32.70
N GLU A 72 -2.35 -5.05 -33.15
CA GLU A 72 -2.28 -3.85 -32.28
C GLU A 72 -3.32 -3.90 -31.15
N PRO A 73 -2.97 -3.39 -29.96
CA PRO A 73 -3.91 -3.31 -28.85
C PRO A 73 -5.10 -2.40 -29.17
N PRO A 74 -6.25 -2.61 -28.50
CA PRO A 74 -7.37 -1.67 -28.56
C PRO A 74 -6.93 -0.26 -28.16
N LYS A 75 -7.47 0.79 -28.81
CA LYS A 75 -7.06 2.19 -28.58
C LYS A 75 -7.15 2.66 -27.12
N HIS A 76 -8.02 2.06 -26.32
CA HIS A 76 -8.22 2.39 -24.91
C HIS A 76 -7.37 1.56 -23.96
N TRP A 77 -6.71 0.50 -24.45
CA TRP A 77 -5.83 -0.32 -23.64
C TRP A 77 -4.57 0.48 -23.30
N GLN A 78 -4.08 0.29 -22.08
CA GLN A 78 -2.82 0.84 -21.61
C GLN A 78 -1.99 -0.33 -21.04
N PRO A 79 -0.66 -0.30 -21.21
CA PRO A 79 0.20 -1.30 -20.60
C PRO A 79 0.10 -1.21 -19.08
N PHE A 80 0.03 -2.36 -18.43
CA PHE A 80 0.09 -2.46 -16.98
C PHE A 80 1.27 -3.33 -16.57
N ARG A 81 2.03 -2.84 -15.61
CA ARG A 81 3.07 -3.59 -14.90
C ARG A 81 2.82 -3.41 -13.41
N LYS A 82 2.79 -4.52 -12.68
CA LYS A 82 2.79 -4.52 -11.24
C LYS A 82 4.04 -3.77 -10.77
N PRO A 83 3.91 -2.90 -9.77
CA PRO A 83 5.07 -2.34 -9.13
C PRO A 83 5.90 -3.47 -8.52
N THR A 84 7.21 -3.32 -8.60
CA THR A 84 8.15 -4.18 -7.87
C THR A 84 7.94 -4.04 -6.37
N VAL A 85 8.37 -5.04 -5.59
CA VAL A 85 8.35 -4.97 -4.11
C VAL A 85 9.02 -3.69 -3.62
N GLN A 86 10.17 -3.32 -4.20
CA GLN A 86 10.88 -2.09 -3.87
C GLN A 86 10.06 -0.82 -4.13
N GLN A 87 9.30 -0.77 -5.23
CA GLN A 87 8.42 0.37 -5.51
C GLN A 87 7.25 0.42 -4.53
N VAL A 88 6.65 -0.72 -4.19
CA VAL A 88 5.57 -0.78 -3.20
C VAL A 88 6.07 -0.33 -1.82
N GLU A 89 7.25 -0.80 -1.41
CA GLU A 89 7.90 -0.38 -0.17
C GLU A 89 8.20 1.12 -0.18
N ALA A 90 8.74 1.65 -1.26
CA ALA A 90 9.00 3.10 -1.38
C ALA A 90 7.72 3.94 -1.31
N GLU A 91 6.62 3.52 -1.94
CA GLU A 91 5.33 4.22 -1.84
C GLU A 91 4.72 4.11 -0.44
N ARG A 92 4.85 2.94 0.19
CA ARG A 92 4.47 2.74 1.60
C ARG A 92 5.26 3.70 2.49
N ASP A 93 6.57 3.75 2.36
CA ASP A 93 7.45 4.57 3.20
C ASP A 93 7.16 6.07 3.02
N LYS A 94 6.85 6.53 1.80
CA LYS A 94 6.33 7.89 1.56
C LYS A 94 5.04 8.17 2.33
N ALA A 95 4.08 7.23 2.32
CA ALA A 95 2.83 7.38 3.05
C ALA A 95 3.04 7.42 4.58
N TYR A 96 3.98 6.61 5.10
CA TYR A 96 4.38 6.67 6.52
C TYR A 96 4.99 8.04 6.86
N ARG A 97 5.87 8.57 6.01
CA ARG A 97 6.47 9.90 6.22
C ARG A 97 5.45 11.03 6.15
N GLU A 98 4.51 10.99 5.20
CA GLU A 98 3.42 11.97 5.13
C GLU A 98 2.56 11.94 6.40
N ARG A 99 2.19 10.75 6.88
CA ARG A 99 1.52 10.59 8.18
C ARG A 99 2.36 11.16 9.31
N ALA A 100 3.67 10.89 9.32
CA ALA A 100 4.58 11.36 10.35
C ALA A 100 4.63 12.89 10.42
N HIS A 101 4.57 13.60 9.29
CA HIS A 101 4.43 15.07 9.27
C HIS A 101 3.17 15.56 10.00
N PHE A 102 2.02 14.92 9.77
CA PHE A 102 0.78 15.31 10.46
C PHE A 102 0.83 15.00 11.96
N VAL A 103 1.42 13.87 12.34
CA VAL A 103 1.60 13.51 13.75
C VAL A 103 2.59 14.45 14.44
N ALA A 104 3.69 14.82 13.78
CA ALA A 104 4.65 15.81 14.27
C ALA A 104 4.01 17.19 14.44
N HIS A 105 3.14 17.60 13.51
CA HIS A 105 2.34 18.81 13.66
C HIS A 105 1.40 18.72 14.88
N LEU A 106 0.70 17.60 15.05
CA LEU A 106 -0.16 17.39 16.23
C LEU A 106 0.65 17.47 17.53
N ALA A 107 1.85 16.89 17.55
CA ALA A 107 2.77 16.93 18.68
C ALA A 107 3.32 18.33 18.97
N SER A 108 3.27 19.25 18.00
CA SER A 108 3.60 20.67 18.22
C SER A 108 2.46 21.46 18.90
N LEU A 109 1.23 20.94 18.88
CA LEU A 109 0.04 21.61 19.42
C LEU A 109 -0.29 21.17 20.86
N TYR A 110 0.13 19.97 21.24
CA TYR A 110 -0.23 19.34 22.51
C TYR A 110 1.00 18.78 23.22
N PRO A 111 1.00 18.68 24.56
CA PRO A 111 2.06 18.03 25.30
C PRO A 111 2.33 16.63 24.74
N SER A 112 3.58 16.37 24.39
CA SER A 112 3.97 15.15 23.70
C SER A 112 5.34 14.69 24.12
N GLN A 113 5.57 13.38 24.04
CA GLN A 113 6.85 12.74 24.31
C GLN A 113 7.09 11.63 23.28
N ILE A 114 8.35 11.23 23.12
CA ILE A 114 8.72 10.10 22.26
C ILE A 114 9.72 9.19 22.96
N ALA A 115 9.50 7.87 22.88
CA ALA A 115 10.36 6.83 23.46
C ALA A 115 10.09 5.44 22.85
N TYR A 116 11.01 4.50 23.02
CA TYR A 116 10.81 3.08 22.68
C TYR A 116 10.04 2.37 23.79
N THR A 117 8.71 2.28 23.65
CA THR A 117 7.81 1.81 24.72
C THR A 117 7.04 0.54 24.37
N ASP A 118 7.02 0.16 23.09
CA ASP A 118 6.33 -1.03 22.62
C ASP A 118 7.29 -2.24 22.55
N PRO A 119 7.16 -3.24 23.43
CA PRO A 119 8.02 -4.42 23.41
C PRO A 119 7.81 -5.30 22.18
N ASP A 120 6.66 -5.23 21.52
CA ASP A 120 6.38 -5.99 20.30
C ASP A 120 7.00 -5.31 19.05
N SER A 121 7.38 -4.03 19.17
CA SER A 121 8.01 -3.23 18.11
C SER A 121 9.22 -2.45 18.63
N PRO A 122 10.28 -3.11 19.15
CA PRO A 122 11.35 -2.47 19.91
C PRO A 122 12.19 -1.47 19.09
N ASP A 123 12.20 -1.62 17.76
CA ASP A 123 12.95 -0.74 16.85
C ASP A 123 12.14 0.49 16.41
N TRP A 124 10.88 0.61 16.84
CA TRP A 124 9.99 1.71 16.48
C TRP A 124 9.71 2.57 17.72
N ALA A 125 10.08 3.84 17.65
CA ALA A 125 9.73 4.78 18.71
C ALA A 125 8.22 5.03 18.69
N VAL A 126 7.64 5.31 19.85
CA VAL A 126 6.24 5.68 19.99
C VAL A 126 6.17 7.13 20.42
N VAL A 127 5.53 7.97 19.60
CA VAL A 127 5.14 9.32 20.03
C VAL A 127 3.79 9.24 20.73
N THR A 128 3.75 9.77 21.95
CA THR A 128 2.53 9.88 22.77
C THR A 128 2.14 11.35 22.88
N ILE A 129 0.89 11.65 22.57
CA ILE A 129 0.32 13.00 22.54
C ILE A 129 -0.84 13.07 23.54
N GLU A 130 -0.78 14.01 24.48
CA GLU A 130 -1.83 14.25 25.48
C GLU A 130 -2.81 15.33 24.98
N GLY A 131 -3.89 14.89 24.35
CA GLY A 131 -4.95 15.77 23.84
C GLY A 131 -6.10 15.98 24.84
N PRO A 132 -6.97 17.00 24.63
CA PRO A 132 -8.15 17.23 25.48
C PRO A 132 -9.19 16.11 25.40
N THR A 133 -9.10 15.24 24.39
CA THR A 133 -9.98 14.07 24.20
C THR A 133 -9.35 12.78 24.72
N GLY A 134 -8.16 12.86 25.32
CA GLY A 134 -7.38 11.73 25.83
C GLY A 134 -6.06 11.55 25.08
N GLN A 135 -5.31 10.54 25.52
CA GLN A 135 -4.01 10.19 24.95
C GLN A 135 -4.16 9.62 23.52
N MET A 136 -3.20 9.90 22.64
CA MET A 136 -3.11 9.26 21.33
C MET A 136 -1.66 8.91 21.04
N SER A 137 -1.42 7.75 20.42
CA SER A 137 -0.05 7.29 20.14
C SER A 137 0.12 6.73 18.74
N TRP A 138 1.34 6.89 18.19
CA TRP A 138 1.73 6.33 16.90
C TRP A 138 3.18 5.87 16.94
N HIS A 139 3.46 4.77 16.25
CA HIS A 139 4.84 4.40 15.92
C HIS A 139 5.43 5.36 14.89
N VAL A 140 6.69 5.71 15.12
CA VAL A 140 7.53 6.57 14.28
C VAL A 140 8.68 5.71 13.74
N ALA A 141 8.83 5.70 12.42
CA ALA A 141 9.92 4.98 11.77
C ALA A 141 11.26 5.68 12.08
N PRO A 142 12.38 4.94 12.15
CA PRO A 142 13.70 5.52 12.37
C PRO A 142 14.04 6.68 11.40
N ASP A 143 13.65 6.56 10.14
CA ASP A 143 13.92 7.56 9.09
C ASP A 143 13.07 8.84 9.20
N ASP A 144 12.01 8.81 10.01
CA ASP A 144 11.11 9.97 10.23
C ASP A 144 11.37 10.68 11.56
N MET A 145 12.36 10.21 12.33
CA MET A 145 12.73 10.79 13.63
C MET A 145 13.17 12.25 13.52
N ASP A 146 13.68 12.68 12.35
CA ASP A 146 14.05 14.07 12.07
C ASP A 146 12.85 15.04 12.22
N LEU A 147 11.64 14.58 11.94
CA LEU A 147 10.41 15.36 12.03
C LEU A 147 9.98 15.68 13.46
N PHE A 148 10.52 14.94 14.44
CA PHE A 148 10.14 15.04 15.86
C PHE A 148 11.22 15.71 16.72
N ALA A 149 12.18 16.42 16.10
CA ALA A 149 13.27 17.09 16.82
C ALA A 149 12.80 18.09 17.90
N HIS A 150 11.56 18.58 17.82
CA HIS A 150 10.94 19.47 18.83
C HIS A 150 10.25 18.74 19.98
N VAL A 151 10.08 17.42 19.88
CA VAL A 151 9.40 16.61 20.90
C VAL A 151 10.43 16.10 21.90
N GLU A 152 10.08 16.15 23.18
CA GLU A 152 10.97 15.70 24.25
C GLU A 152 11.22 14.19 24.15
N TRP A 153 12.49 13.81 24.02
CA TRP A 153 12.93 12.42 24.05
C TRP A 153 13.02 11.94 25.50
N GLN A 154 12.19 10.97 25.87
CA GLN A 154 12.18 10.42 27.23
C GLN A 154 13.12 9.21 27.32
N ASN A 155 14.26 9.39 28.00
CA ASN A 155 15.18 8.30 28.39
C ASN A 155 14.86 7.75 29.80
N GLY A 156 13.61 7.89 30.28
CA GLY A 156 13.24 7.67 31.69
C GLY A 156 11.76 7.37 31.92
N LEU A 157 11.15 7.94 32.98
CA LEU A 157 9.74 7.75 33.34
C LEU A 157 8.82 8.34 32.26
N VAL A 158 8.42 7.48 31.33
CA VAL A 158 7.49 7.72 30.25
C VAL A 158 6.08 7.96 30.82
N LEU A 159 5.30 8.91 30.26
CA LEU A 159 3.85 8.94 30.49
C LEU A 159 3.26 7.54 30.23
N PRO A 160 2.63 6.90 31.24
CA PRO A 160 2.11 5.57 31.06
C PRO A 160 1.05 5.57 29.96
N TRP A 161 1.13 4.56 29.09
CA TRP A 161 0.11 4.33 28.08
C TRP A 161 -1.23 4.10 28.77
N ASP A 162 -2.28 4.80 28.34
CA ASP A 162 -3.60 4.74 28.96
C ASP A 162 -4.44 3.50 28.52
N GLY A 163 -3.84 2.61 27.72
CA GLY A 163 -4.47 1.37 27.25
C GLY A 163 -5.39 1.53 26.03
N HIS A 164 -5.32 2.66 25.32
CA HIS A 164 -6.21 2.91 24.18
C HIS A 164 -5.98 1.99 22.97
N THR A 165 -7.05 1.57 22.32
CA THR A 165 -6.96 0.86 21.03
C THR A 165 -6.71 1.82 19.86
N THR A 166 -6.43 1.25 18.68
CA THR A 166 -6.32 2.02 17.43
C THR A 166 -7.61 2.76 17.10
N GLU A 167 -8.76 2.13 17.30
CA GLU A 167 -10.08 2.73 17.06
C GLU A 167 -10.29 3.92 18.00
N GLN A 168 -10.01 3.73 19.29
CA GLN A 168 -10.19 4.77 20.31
C GLN A 168 -9.32 6.00 20.03
N LYS A 169 -8.05 5.86 19.65
CA LYS A 169 -7.24 7.05 19.30
C LYS A 169 -7.79 7.80 18.08
N TYR A 170 -8.36 7.09 17.09
CA TYR A 170 -8.95 7.76 15.92
C TYR A 170 -10.29 8.41 16.25
N GLU A 171 -11.10 7.85 17.15
CA GLU A 171 -12.28 8.53 17.70
C GLU A 171 -11.90 9.83 18.43
N ARG A 172 -10.84 9.78 19.26
CA ARG A 172 -10.30 10.94 19.96
C ARG A 172 -9.79 12.02 19.00
N LEU A 173 -9.09 11.61 17.94
CA LEU A 173 -8.63 12.52 16.88
C LEU A 173 -9.81 13.16 16.14
N GLN A 174 -10.86 12.38 15.81
CA GLN A 174 -12.06 12.91 15.19
C GLN A 174 -12.74 13.95 16.08
N GLN A 175 -12.82 13.73 17.39
CA GLN A 175 -13.39 14.71 18.32
C GLN A 175 -12.63 16.06 18.30
N LEU A 176 -11.31 16.07 18.03
CA LEU A 176 -10.54 17.32 17.87
C LEU A 176 -10.93 18.11 16.61
N THR A 177 -11.49 17.44 15.61
CA THR A 177 -11.96 18.09 14.37
C THR A 177 -13.34 18.73 14.52
N ILE A 178 -14.09 18.35 15.56
CA ILE A 178 -15.39 18.93 15.89
C ILE A 178 -15.17 20.29 16.56
N ARG A 179 -14.80 21.31 15.78
CA ARG A 179 -14.91 22.70 16.22
C ARG A 179 -16.38 23.12 16.20
N PRO A 180 -16.90 23.82 17.23
CA PRO A 180 -18.07 24.65 17.02
C PRO A 180 -17.72 25.66 15.92
N LYS A 181 -18.58 25.86 14.92
CA LYS A 181 -18.41 26.94 13.95
C LYS A 181 -18.17 28.22 14.75
N ARG A 182 -16.98 28.82 14.63
CA ARG A 182 -16.77 30.20 15.09
C ARG A 182 -17.77 31.03 14.32
N GLY A 183 -18.76 31.61 15.01
CA GLY A 183 -19.68 32.56 14.42
C GLY A 183 -18.85 33.70 13.81
N LEU A 184 -18.92 33.81 12.49
CA LEU A 184 -18.61 35.03 11.75
C LEU A 184 -19.87 35.88 11.69
#